data_AF-A0A845M347-F1
#
_entry.id   AF-A0A845M347-F1
#
_cell.length_a   1.000
_cell.length_b   1.000
_cell.length_c   1.000
_cell.angle_alpha   90.00
_cell.angle_beta   90.00
_cell.angle_gamma   90.00
#
_symmetry.space_group_name_H-M   'P 1'
#
loop_
_entity.id
_entity.type
_entity.pdbx_description
1 polymer ?
#
loop_
_entity_poly.entity_id
_entity_poly.type
_entity_poly.pdbx_seq_one_letter_code
_entity_poly.pdbx_strand_id
1 'polypeptide(L)'
;MIARVAYLGAAVAALAACSQDAEVSRAVASAERATTPYAPEYLGIGTRLLDGDLVAFDVEMTGARGNADVARYAECAAARYALIRGYGFARHVRTAVDKRGEVWEGDATYVISDALPDGLATIDAEVVVAACEENGIPTI
;
A
#
# COMPACT_ATOMS: atom_id res chain seq x y z
N MET A 1 19.01 54.95 40.59
CA MET A 1 19.72 53.84 39.91
C MET A 1 18.90 52.58 40.14
N ILE A 2 18.13 52.17 39.13
CA ILE A 2 18.31 50.92 38.35
C ILE A 2 18.02 49.70 39.25
N ALA A 3 16.79 49.19 39.35
CA ALA A 3 15.97 48.44 38.39
C ALA A 3 16.20 46.91 38.39
N ARG A 4 15.08 46.21 38.67
CA ARG A 4 14.60 44.93 38.08
C ARG A 4 15.29 43.61 38.45
N VAL A 5 14.55 42.80 39.21
CA VAL A 5 14.50 41.31 39.20
C VAL A 5 13.04 40.98 39.63
N ALA A 6 12.22 40.09 39.07
CA ALA A 6 12.41 38.94 38.19
C ALA A 6 11.16 38.77 37.31
N TYR A 7 11.35 38.37 36.05
CA TYR A 7 10.37 37.57 35.32
C TYR A 7 10.99 36.20 35.12
N LEU A 8 10.75 35.29 36.07
CA LEU A 8 10.99 33.86 35.92
C LEU A 8 9.67 33.22 35.48
N GLY A 9 9.71 32.47 34.39
CA GLY A 9 8.68 31.49 34.04
C GLY A 9 7.85 31.83 32.82
N ALA A 10 8.33 31.45 31.64
CA ALA A 10 7.52 31.01 30.49
C ALA A 10 8.44 30.78 29.29
N ALA A 11 9.09 29.60 29.19
CA ALA A 11 9.88 29.30 27.99
C ALA A 11 10.03 27.80 27.63
N VAL A 12 9.21 26.90 28.19
CA VAL A 12 9.34 25.45 27.90
C VAL A 12 7.97 24.83 27.61
N ALA A 13 7.40 25.11 26.43
CA ALA A 13 6.18 24.41 25.97
C ALA A 13 6.05 24.24 24.45
N ALA A 14 7.03 24.69 23.64
CA ALA A 14 6.84 24.80 22.19
C ALA A 14 7.32 23.60 21.35
N LEU A 15 7.91 22.54 21.94
CA LEU A 15 8.56 21.47 21.17
C LEU A 15 7.74 20.17 21.03
N ALA A 16 6.59 20.03 21.70
CA ALA A 16 5.78 18.80 21.66
C ALA A 16 4.61 18.84 20.67
N ALA A 17 4.29 19.98 20.06
CA ALA A 17 3.06 20.14 19.28
C ALA A 17 3.06 19.39 17.94
N CYS A 18 4.23 19.18 17.31
CA CYS A 18 4.28 18.62 15.95
C CYS A 18 3.94 17.12 15.84
N SER A 19 3.92 16.35 16.94
CA SER A 19 3.54 14.93 16.90
C SER A 19 2.04 14.71 17.09
N GLN A 20 1.38 15.57 17.88
CA GLN A 20 -0.02 15.43 18.28
C GLN A 20 -0.97 15.61 17.09
N ASP A 21 -0.74 16.63 16.27
CA ASP A 21 -1.58 16.91 15.09
C ASP A 21 -1.49 15.81 14.02
N ALA A 22 -0.32 15.18 13.88
CA ALA A 22 -0.09 14.07 12.95
C ALA A 22 -0.76 12.77 13.42
N GLU A 23 -0.74 12.50 14.73
CA GLU A 23 -1.40 11.33 15.32
C GLU A 23 -2.92 11.41 15.21
N VAL A 24 -3.50 12.58 15.53
CA VAL A 24 -4.94 12.82 15.38
C VAL A 24 -5.37 12.67 13.91
N SER A 25 -4.60 13.24 12.98
CA SER A 25 -4.91 13.15 11.55
C SER A 25 -4.87 11.71 11.01
N ARG A 26 -3.92 10.87 11.45
CA ARG A 26 -3.90 9.44 11.08
C ARG A 26 -5.09 8.68 11.66
N ALA A 27 -5.43 8.95 12.92
CA ALA A 27 -6.58 8.31 13.58
C ALA A 27 -7.89 8.62 12.85
N VAL A 28 -8.09 9.88 12.43
CA VAL A 28 -9.26 10.29 11.64
C VAL A 28 -9.27 9.56 10.29
N ALA A 29 -8.15 9.55 9.55
CA ALA A 29 -8.08 8.87 8.25
C ALA A 29 -8.31 7.35 8.37
N SER A 30 -7.85 6.72 9.45
CA SER A 30 -8.12 5.30 9.74
C SER A 30 -9.59 5.07 10.05
N ALA A 31 -10.22 5.93 10.84
CA ALA A 31 -11.64 5.84 11.17
C ALA A 31 -12.53 6.04 9.93
N GLU A 32 -12.21 7.02 9.08
CA GLU A 32 -12.90 7.24 7.79
C GLU A 32 -12.79 6.02 6.88
N ARG A 33 -11.61 5.39 6.80
CA ARG A 33 -11.43 4.17 6.00
C ARG A 33 -12.24 2.99 6.54
N ALA A 34 -12.44 2.92 7.87
CA ALA A 34 -13.23 1.88 8.51
C ALA A 34 -14.74 2.02 8.25
N THR A 35 -15.23 3.25 8.07
CA THR A 35 -16.65 3.53 7.80
C THR A 35 -16.97 3.67 6.31
N THR A 36 -15.97 3.86 5.44
CA THR A 36 -16.16 3.89 3.99
C THR A 36 -16.54 2.49 3.49
N PRO A 37 -17.70 2.33 2.83
CA PRO A 37 -18.10 1.04 2.27
C PRO A 37 -17.04 0.49 1.30
N TYR A 38 -16.71 -0.79 1.44
CA TYR A 38 -15.86 -1.51 0.50
C TYR A 38 -16.73 -2.31 -0.45
N ALA A 39 -16.90 -1.80 -1.67
CA ALA A 39 -17.66 -2.45 -2.74
C ALA A 39 -16.85 -2.37 -4.05
N PRO A 40 -15.74 -3.14 -4.14
CA PRO A 40 -14.84 -3.04 -5.28
C PRO A 40 -15.46 -3.63 -6.53
N GLU A 41 -15.27 -2.96 -7.66
CA GLU A 41 -15.38 -3.56 -8.98
C GLU A 41 -13.97 -3.62 -9.57
N TYR A 42 -13.52 -4.81 -9.91
CA TYR A 42 -12.19 -5.05 -10.47
C TYR A 42 -12.29 -5.00 -11.99
N LEU A 43 -11.67 -4.00 -12.61
CA LEU A 43 -11.84 -3.68 -14.02
C LEU A 43 -10.83 -4.38 -14.92
N GLY A 44 -9.74 -4.91 -14.36
CA GLY A 44 -8.79 -5.75 -15.07
C GLY A 44 -7.37 -5.67 -14.54
N ILE A 45 -6.53 -6.58 -15.06
CA ILE A 45 -5.10 -6.70 -14.78
C ILE A 45 -4.35 -6.69 -16.13
N GLY A 46 -3.55 -5.66 -16.36
CA GLY A 46 -2.49 -5.66 -17.36
C GLY A 46 -1.22 -6.25 -16.77
N THR A 47 -0.54 -7.14 -17.50
CA THR A 47 0.76 -7.71 -17.08
C THR A 47 1.84 -7.42 -18.12
N ARG A 48 2.99 -6.92 -17.68
CA ARG A 48 4.13 -6.62 -18.54
C ARG A 48 5.42 -7.14 -17.93
N LEU A 49 6.08 -8.07 -18.62
CA LEU A 49 7.46 -8.45 -18.28
C LEU A 49 8.39 -7.28 -18.63
N LEU A 50 9.19 -6.82 -17.68
CA LEU A 50 10.11 -5.70 -17.88
C LEU A 50 11.49 -6.22 -18.29
N ASP A 51 12.15 -6.98 -17.41
CA ASP A 51 13.46 -7.57 -17.65
C ASP A 51 13.72 -8.71 -16.65
N GLY A 52 14.29 -9.83 -17.10
CA GLY A 52 14.55 -11.00 -16.27
C GLY A 52 13.32 -11.43 -15.45
N ASP A 53 13.44 -11.30 -14.13
CA ASP A 53 12.37 -11.64 -13.17
C ASP A 53 11.56 -10.41 -12.70
N LEU A 54 11.78 -9.23 -13.30
CA LEU A 54 11.06 -8.00 -12.99
C LEU A 54 9.79 -7.89 -13.85
N VAL A 55 8.64 -7.74 -13.20
CA VAL A 55 7.32 -7.72 -13.82
C VAL A 55 6.51 -6.54 -13.29
N ALA A 56 5.78 -5.87 -14.19
CA ALA A 56 4.82 -4.83 -13.84
C ALA A 56 3.38 -5.32 -14.02
N PHE A 57 2.50 -4.82 -13.15
CA PHE A 57 1.07 -5.05 -13.15
C PHE A 57 0.36 -3.70 -13.14
N ASP A 58 -0.46 -3.47 -14.16
CA ASP A 58 -1.35 -2.33 -14.27
C ASP A 58 -2.76 -2.80 -13.84
N VAL A 59 -3.28 -2.31 -12.73
CA VAL A 59 -4.59 -2.71 -12.21
C VAL A 59 -5.56 -1.55 -12.17
N GLU A 60 -6.83 -1.84 -12.47
CA GLU A 60 -7.90 -0.84 -12.42
C GLU A 60 -9.05 -1.34 -11.56
N MET A 61 -9.56 -0.49 -10.66
CA MET A 61 -10.72 -0.82 -9.83
C MET A 61 -11.55 0.41 -9.44
N THR A 62 -12.84 0.23 -9.20
CA THR A 62 -13.68 1.22 -8.50
C THR A 62 -13.89 0.80 -7.05
N GLY A 63 -14.50 1.65 -6.23
CA GLY A 63 -14.90 1.27 -4.85
C GLY A 63 -13.76 1.04 -3.86
N ALA A 64 -12.51 1.33 -4.24
CA ALA A 64 -11.37 1.31 -3.32
C ALA A 64 -11.49 2.41 -2.26
N ARG A 65 -11.12 2.10 -1.01
CA ARG A 65 -11.10 3.06 0.11
C ARG A 65 -9.78 3.85 0.20
N GLY A 66 -8.82 3.51 -0.67
CA GLY A 66 -7.53 4.17 -0.78
C GLY A 66 -6.47 3.27 -1.40
N ASN A 67 -5.24 3.77 -1.46
CA ASN A 67 -4.10 3.13 -2.15
C ASN A 67 -3.83 1.68 -1.70
N ALA A 68 -4.14 1.35 -0.45
CA ALA A 68 -3.92 -0.01 0.08
C ALA A 68 -4.83 -1.05 -0.58
N ASP A 69 -6.06 -0.70 -0.95
CA ASP A 69 -6.94 -1.64 -1.64
C ASP A 69 -6.44 -1.90 -3.08
N VAL A 70 -5.95 -0.87 -3.77
CA VAL A 70 -5.33 -0.96 -5.11
C VAL A 70 -4.03 -1.78 -5.06
N ALA A 71 -3.17 -1.51 -4.08
CA ALA A 71 -1.91 -2.24 -3.90
C ALA A 71 -2.17 -3.73 -3.61
N ARG A 72 -3.18 -4.04 -2.80
CA ARG A 72 -3.58 -5.43 -2.51
C ARG A 72 -4.11 -6.14 -3.75
N TYR A 73 -4.85 -5.45 -4.62
CA TYR A 73 -5.26 -6.02 -5.90
C TYR A 73 -4.05 -6.34 -6.80
N ALA A 74 -3.09 -5.43 -6.91
CA ALA A 74 -1.86 -5.68 -7.65
C ALA A 74 -1.00 -6.81 -7.04
N GLU A 75 -1.00 -6.95 -5.72
CA GLU A 75 -0.31 -8.03 -5.01
C GLU A 75 -0.91 -9.40 -5.35
N CYS A 76 -2.24 -9.49 -5.41
CA CYS A 76 -2.95 -10.69 -5.84
C CYS A 76 -2.58 -11.11 -7.28
N ALA A 77 -2.49 -10.14 -8.19
CA ALA A 77 -2.04 -10.38 -9.55
C ALA A 77 -0.59 -10.87 -9.60
N ALA A 78 0.31 -10.22 -8.85
CA ALA A 78 1.72 -10.57 -8.81
C ALA A 78 1.98 -11.98 -8.25
N ALA A 79 1.30 -12.33 -7.16
CA ALA A 79 1.41 -13.64 -6.53
C ALA A 79 0.98 -14.76 -7.50
N ARG A 80 -0.17 -14.59 -8.15
CA ARG A 80 -0.64 -15.57 -9.12
C ARG A 80 0.26 -15.68 -10.33
N TYR A 81 0.76 -14.56 -10.84
CA TYR A 81 1.70 -14.57 -11.95
C TYR A 81 3.00 -15.32 -11.61
N ALA A 82 3.51 -15.15 -10.39
CA ALA A 82 4.67 -15.92 -9.91
C ALA A 82 4.41 -17.43 -9.98
N LEU A 83 3.26 -17.90 -9.47
CA LEU A 83 2.87 -19.31 -9.54
C LEU A 83 2.73 -19.81 -10.99
N ILE A 84 2.09 -19.03 -11.87
CA ILE A 84 1.92 -19.37 -13.30
C ILE A 84 3.29 -19.58 -13.97
N ARG A 85 4.29 -18.83 -13.55
CA ARG A 85 5.66 -18.90 -14.06
C ARG A 85 6.52 -19.97 -13.38
N GLY A 86 5.97 -20.71 -12.42
CA GLY A 86 6.67 -21.78 -11.69
C GLY A 86 7.52 -21.32 -10.51
N TYR A 87 7.33 -20.08 -10.07
CA TYR A 87 8.02 -19.50 -8.91
C TYR A 87 7.17 -19.62 -7.63
N GLY A 88 7.82 -19.53 -6.47
CA GLY A 88 7.15 -19.61 -5.16
C GLY A 88 7.01 -18.25 -4.45
N PHE A 89 7.74 -17.23 -4.91
CA PHE A 89 7.83 -15.95 -4.23
C PHE A 89 7.73 -14.77 -5.17
N ALA A 90 7.33 -13.64 -4.61
CA ALA A 90 7.50 -12.33 -5.21
C ALA A 90 8.07 -11.35 -4.19
N ARG A 91 8.77 -10.30 -4.64
CA ARG A 91 9.18 -9.17 -3.81
C ARG A 91 8.62 -7.90 -4.40
N HIS A 92 7.95 -7.12 -3.57
CA HIS A 92 7.45 -5.81 -3.97
C HIS A 92 8.60 -4.85 -4.23
N VAL A 93 8.54 -4.12 -5.35
CA VAL A 93 9.50 -3.06 -5.69
C VAL A 93 8.88 -1.69 -5.50
N ARG A 94 7.69 -1.46 -6.08
CA ARG A 94 6.94 -0.20 -5.95
C ARG A 94 5.47 -0.41 -6.34
N THR A 95 4.61 0.48 -5.85
CA THR A 95 3.26 0.69 -6.39
C THR A 95 3.00 2.19 -6.45
N ALA A 96 2.67 2.69 -7.65
CA ALA A 96 2.11 4.02 -7.83
C ALA A 96 0.58 3.88 -7.97
N VAL A 97 -0.17 4.76 -7.30
CA VAL A 97 -1.64 4.78 -7.37
C VAL A 97 -2.10 6.16 -7.79
N ASP A 98 -2.99 6.21 -8.77
CA ASP A 98 -3.70 7.41 -9.21
C ASP A 98 -5.23 7.18 -9.17
N LYS A 99 -6.00 8.25 -9.14
CA LYS A 99 -7.47 8.20 -9.16
C LYS A 99 -8.03 9.15 -10.20
N ARG A 100 -8.74 8.61 -11.19
CA ARG A 100 -9.44 9.35 -12.26
C ARG A 100 -10.94 9.16 -12.13
N GLY A 101 -11.61 10.16 -11.56
CA GLY A 101 -13.04 10.05 -11.26
C GLY A 101 -13.30 8.96 -10.22
N GLU A 102 -14.03 7.90 -10.60
CA GLU A 102 -14.32 6.76 -9.73
C GLU A 102 -13.31 5.61 -9.88
N VAL A 103 -12.52 5.64 -10.96
CA VAL A 103 -11.51 4.61 -11.27
C VAL A 103 -10.23 4.91 -10.52
N TRP A 104 -9.70 3.89 -9.87
CA TRP A 104 -8.37 3.86 -9.28
C TRP A 104 -7.45 3.04 -10.20
N GLU A 105 -6.31 3.61 -10.53
CA GLU A 105 -5.27 3.00 -11.36
C GLU A 105 -4.06 2.67 -10.47
N GLY A 106 -3.51 1.47 -10.59
CA GLY A 106 -2.30 1.04 -9.90
C GLY A 106 -1.24 0.53 -10.88
N ASP A 107 -0.03 1.10 -10.85
CA ASP A 107 1.16 0.56 -11.54
C ASP A 107 2.11 0.00 -10.49
N ALA A 108 2.16 -1.33 -10.39
CA ALA A 108 2.95 -2.05 -9.41
C ALA A 108 4.06 -2.88 -10.07
N THR A 109 5.25 -2.84 -9.51
CA THR A 109 6.40 -3.62 -9.99
C THR A 109 6.86 -4.60 -8.92
N TYR A 110 7.14 -5.83 -9.33
CA TYR A 110 7.60 -6.93 -8.48
C TYR A 110 8.77 -7.67 -9.12
N VAL A 111 9.60 -8.30 -8.29
CA VAL A 111 10.55 -9.34 -8.70
C VAL A 111 9.95 -10.69 -8.34
N ILE A 112 9.84 -11.63 -9.28
CA ILE A 112 9.43 -13.03 -9.00
C ILE A 112 10.66 -13.90 -8.73
N SER A 113 10.53 -14.94 -7.91
CA SER A 113 11.68 -15.74 -7.48
C SER A 113 11.30 -17.15 -7.06
N ASP A 114 12.19 -18.12 -7.30
CA ASP A 114 12.01 -19.53 -6.96
C ASP A 114 12.31 -19.78 -5.48
N ALA A 115 13.33 -19.11 -4.96
CA ALA A 115 13.71 -19.08 -3.56
C ALA A 115 13.28 -17.77 -2.90
N LEU A 116 13.28 -17.75 -1.57
CA LEU A 116 12.95 -16.57 -0.78
C LEU A 116 13.89 -15.41 -1.15
N PRO A 117 13.39 -14.31 -1.75
CA PRO A 117 14.23 -13.19 -2.16
C PRO A 117 14.74 -12.41 -0.94
N ASP A 118 15.98 -11.94 -1.04
CA ASP A 118 16.56 -11.02 -0.06
C ASP A 118 15.80 -9.69 -0.02
N GLY A 119 15.66 -9.12 1.18
CA GLY A 119 15.07 -7.80 1.39
C GLY A 119 13.74 -7.83 2.16
N LEU A 120 13.06 -6.69 2.13
CA LEU A 120 11.76 -6.49 2.78
C LEU A 120 10.62 -6.68 1.76
N ALA A 121 9.39 -6.84 2.26
CA ALA A 121 8.17 -6.99 1.46
C ALA A 121 8.21 -8.19 0.49
N THR A 122 8.72 -9.30 1.01
CA THR A 122 8.67 -10.61 0.35
C THR A 122 7.30 -11.25 0.56
N ILE A 123 6.80 -11.86 -0.49
CA ILE A 123 5.49 -12.48 -0.62
C ILE A 123 5.71 -13.97 -0.88
N ASP A 124 5.07 -14.80 -0.07
CA ASP A 124 4.82 -16.20 -0.43
C ASP A 124 3.61 -16.23 -1.36
N ALA A 125 3.84 -16.69 -2.60
CA ALA A 125 2.86 -16.58 -3.67
C ALA A 125 1.65 -17.50 -3.42
N GLU A 126 1.85 -18.68 -2.85
CA GLU A 126 0.76 -19.62 -2.56
C GLU A 126 -0.14 -19.07 -1.45
N VAL A 127 0.47 -18.57 -0.37
CA VAL A 127 -0.26 -17.98 0.76
C VAL A 127 -1.08 -16.75 0.32
N VAL A 128 -0.47 -15.86 -0.46
CA VAL A 128 -1.18 -14.65 -0.92
C VAL A 128 -2.30 -14.99 -1.89
N VAL A 129 -2.09 -15.91 -2.83
CA VAL A 129 -3.15 -16.34 -3.73
C VAL A 129 -4.34 -16.91 -2.95
N ALA A 130 -4.09 -17.79 -1.97
CA ALA A 130 -5.16 -18.34 -1.14
C ALA A 130 -5.92 -17.23 -0.38
N ALA A 131 -5.20 -16.26 0.20
CA ALA A 131 -5.81 -15.12 0.85
C ALA A 131 -6.64 -14.25 -0.11
N CYS A 132 -6.16 -14.04 -1.34
CA CYS A 132 -6.90 -13.27 -2.35
C CYS A 132 -8.21 -13.98 -2.74
N GLU A 133 -8.17 -15.30 -2.94
CA GLU A 133 -9.37 -16.11 -3.21
C GLU A 133 -10.37 -16.05 -2.05
N GLU A 134 -9.91 -16.20 -0.81
CA GLU A 134 -10.77 -16.11 0.38
C GLU A 134 -11.43 -14.72 0.52
N ASN A 135 -10.71 -13.66 0.12
CA ASN A 135 -11.20 -12.28 0.18
C ASN A 135 -11.93 -11.83 -1.10
N GLY A 136 -12.12 -12.71 -2.08
CA GLY A 136 -12.81 -12.39 -3.34
C GLY A 136 -12.07 -11.36 -4.21
N ILE A 137 -10.74 -11.31 -4.12
CA ILE A 137 -9.90 -10.45 -4.96
C ILE A 137 -9.43 -11.28 -6.16
N PRO A 138 -9.76 -10.90 -7.41
CA PRO A 138 -9.33 -11.64 -8.59
C PRO A 138 -7.81 -11.62 -8.74
N THR A 139 -7.28 -12.69 -9.31
CA THR A 139 -5.84 -12.90 -9.47
C THR A 139 -5.38 -12.97 -10.93
N ILE A 140 -6.33 -13.04 -11.87
CA ILE A 140 -6.18 -12.98 -13.34
C ILE A 140 -7.41 -12.33 -13.97
#